data_AF-A0A196SBN7-F1
#
_entry.id   AF-A0A196SBN7-F1
#
_cell.length_a   1.000
_cell.length_b   1.000
_cell.length_c   1.000
_cell.angle_alpha   90.00
_cell.angle_beta   90.00
_cell.angle_gamma   90.00
#
_symmetry.space_group_name_H-M   'P 1'
#
loop_
_entity.id
_entity.type
_entity.pdbx_description
1 polymer ?
#
loop_
_entity_poly.entity_id
_entity_poly.type
_entity_poly.pdbx_seq_one_letter_code
_entity_poly.pdbx_strand_id
1 'polypeptide(L)'
;MSNFYFCILPLILLSLCSGSDSALLRKETASVEVMGELPVCGKYSVECQRKGDSFYSESISVYTNKKKSVKRINRVYSKYYDSFCNPMSSDVITYSYAYNVLRSMGNDYTLYTKSIEVDLSDNLYDLFNCSQSTPSKSVDQWFCYKNGRDLFANEKSMLKQTTTVTLSFGSDFAYFNSAKLSLVMGGEESGFCNETDISQSIILVVITAVATVIFLCCCICCCCAKMCK
;
A
#
# COMPACT_ATOMS: atom_id res chain seq x y z
N MET A 1 -19.48 -34.85 -49.16
CA MET A 1 -18.49 -34.33 -50.14
C MET A 1 -17.50 -33.50 -49.34
N SER A 2 -16.42 -34.11 -48.85
CA SER A 2 -15.06 -34.12 -49.48
C SER A 2 -14.30 -32.83 -49.09
N ASN A 3 -13.09 -32.77 -48.54
CA ASN A 3 -11.96 -33.65 -48.16
C ASN A 3 -11.19 -32.87 -47.07
N PHE A 4 -10.73 -33.42 -45.94
CA PHE A 4 -9.52 -34.22 -45.69
C PHE A 4 -8.14 -33.58 -46.00
N TYR A 5 -7.34 -33.45 -44.92
CA TYR A 5 -5.86 -33.55 -44.82
C TYR A 5 -4.98 -32.36 -45.30
N PHE A 6 -3.77 -32.04 -44.78
CA PHE A 6 -2.78 -32.77 -43.95
C PHE A 6 -1.80 -31.75 -43.29
N CYS A 7 -1.31 -32.07 -42.08
CA CYS A 7 -0.08 -31.50 -41.49
C CYS A 7 1.17 -31.93 -42.28
N ILE A 8 2.18 -31.05 -42.46
CA ILE A 8 3.61 -31.44 -42.59
C ILE A 8 4.52 -30.33 -42.02
N LEU A 9 5.13 -30.62 -40.87
CA LEU A 9 6.51 -30.21 -40.49
C LEU A 9 7.47 -31.32 -41.01
N PRO A 10 8.82 -31.20 -41.01
CA PRO A 10 9.73 -30.05 -41.07
C PRO A 10 10.78 -30.21 -42.20
N LEU A 11 11.62 -29.21 -42.47
CA LEU A 11 12.83 -29.39 -43.28
C LEU A 11 14.06 -28.92 -42.49
N ILE A 12 14.81 -29.92 -42.04
CA ILE A 12 16.17 -29.85 -41.52
C ILE A 12 17.08 -29.59 -42.72
N LEU A 13 17.90 -28.54 -42.65
CA LEU A 13 19.10 -28.42 -43.47
C LEU A 13 20.25 -27.92 -42.59
N LEU A 14 21.10 -28.89 -42.25
CA LEU A 14 22.46 -28.68 -41.78
C LEU A 14 23.26 -27.97 -42.89
N SER A 15 23.88 -26.85 -42.56
CA SER A 15 25.16 -26.47 -43.18
C SER A 15 26.13 -26.04 -42.08
N LEU A 16 27.00 -26.97 -41.74
CA LEU A 16 28.26 -26.71 -41.06
C LEU A 16 29.13 -25.87 -41.99
N CYS A 17 29.53 -24.68 -41.55
CA CYS A 17 30.80 -24.09 -41.94
C CYS A 17 31.37 -23.32 -40.76
N SER A 18 32.62 -23.66 -40.46
CA SER A 18 33.44 -23.24 -39.34
C SER A 18 33.67 -21.74 -39.25
N GLY A 19 33.64 -21.20 -38.03
CA GLY A 19 34.15 -19.88 -37.75
C GLY A 19 34.02 -19.60 -36.26
N SER A 20 35.14 -19.70 -35.56
CA SER A 20 35.35 -19.18 -34.21
C SER A 20 34.76 -17.77 -34.10
N ASP A 21 33.85 -17.55 -33.16
CA ASP A 21 34.05 -16.54 -32.12
C ASP A 21 32.91 -16.53 -31.10
N SER A 22 33.35 -16.47 -29.87
CA SER A 22 32.61 -16.48 -28.62
C SER A 22 31.70 -15.25 -28.51
N ALA A 23 30.39 -15.42 -28.73
CA ALA A 23 29.39 -14.45 -28.30
C ALA A 23 28.33 -15.18 -27.47
N LEU A 24 28.53 -15.10 -26.16
CA LEU A 24 27.67 -15.57 -25.10
C LEU A 24 26.31 -14.84 -25.19
N LEU A 25 25.41 -15.33 -26.04
CA LEU A 25 24.01 -14.90 -26.09
C LEU A 25 23.32 -15.45 -24.84
N ARG A 26 23.45 -14.70 -23.74
CA ARG A 26 22.70 -14.87 -22.52
C ARG A 26 21.23 -14.64 -22.87
N LYS A 27 20.53 -15.74 -23.12
CA LYS A 27 19.07 -15.77 -23.29
C LYS A 27 18.49 -15.39 -21.92
N GLU A 28 18.32 -14.09 -21.68
CA GLU A 28 17.45 -13.59 -20.62
C GLU A 28 16.07 -14.15 -20.92
N THR A 29 15.77 -15.27 -20.27
CA THR A 29 14.44 -15.81 -20.21
C THR A 29 13.73 -14.90 -19.23
N ALA A 30 13.22 -13.77 -19.73
CA ALA A 30 12.25 -12.97 -19.01
C ALA A 30 11.05 -13.89 -18.76
N SER A 31 11.00 -14.48 -17.57
CA SER A 31 9.79 -15.10 -17.06
C SER A 31 8.74 -14.01 -17.03
N VAL A 32 7.87 -14.01 -18.03
CA VAL A 32 6.63 -13.23 -18.02
C VAL A 32 5.80 -13.82 -16.89
N GLU A 33 5.98 -13.30 -15.67
CA GLU A 33 5.09 -13.60 -14.56
C GLU A 33 3.69 -13.15 -14.98
N VAL A 34 2.84 -14.14 -15.22
CA VAL A 34 1.43 -13.92 -15.50
C VAL A 34 0.85 -13.21 -14.29
N MET A 35 0.49 -11.94 -14.45
CA MET A 35 -0.26 -11.18 -13.45
C MET A 35 -1.62 -11.87 -13.27
N GLY A 36 -1.71 -12.83 -12.35
CA GLY A 36 -2.96 -13.46 -11.95
C GLY A 36 -3.90 -12.44 -11.30
N GLU A 37 -5.20 -12.78 -11.18
CA GLU A 37 -6.14 -11.95 -10.42
C GLU A 37 -5.72 -11.92 -8.95
N LEU A 38 -5.34 -10.74 -8.49
CA LEU A 38 -4.69 -10.54 -7.20
C LEU A 38 -5.72 -10.52 -6.08
N PRO A 39 -5.43 -11.11 -4.91
CA PRO A 39 -6.20 -10.85 -3.71
C PRO A 39 -5.91 -9.39 -3.32
N VAL A 40 -6.73 -8.47 -3.81
CA VAL A 40 -6.62 -7.06 -3.46
C VAL A 40 -7.10 -6.99 -2.02
N CYS A 41 -6.14 -7.16 -1.10
CA CYS A 41 -6.15 -6.95 0.34
C CYS A 41 -5.11 -7.89 0.99
N GLY A 42 -4.13 -7.32 1.68
CA GLY A 42 -3.08 -8.10 2.34
C GLY A 42 -1.99 -7.25 2.98
N LYS A 43 -1.21 -7.89 3.84
CA LYS A 43 0.01 -7.38 4.44
C LYS A 43 1.21 -7.98 3.72
N TYR A 44 2.07 -7.11 3.22
CA TYR A 44 3.30 -7.45 2.52
C TYR A 44 4.48 -6.88 3.30
N SER A 45 5.62 -7.56 3.33
CA SER A 45 6.80 -7.05 4.02
C SER A 45 8.12 -7.48 3.41
N VAL A 46 9.15 -6.78 3.83
CA VAL A 46 10.54 -7.17 3.75
C VAL A 46 11.11 -7.09 5.17
N GLU A 47 11.57 -8.23 5.68
CA GLU A 47 11.92 -8.37 7.10
C GLU A 47 13.18 -7.62 7.49
N CYS A 48 14.22 -7.66 6.65
CA CYS A 48 15.42 -6.86 6.85
C CYS A 48 16.21 -6.73 5.54
N GLN A 49 16.48 -5.50 5.12
CA GLN A 49 17.34 -5.20 3.99
C GLN A 49 18.34 -4.11 4.33
N ARG A 50 19.47 -4.12 3.62
CA ARG A 50 20.50 -3.08 3.74
C ARG A 50 20.30 -2.05 2.63
N LYS A 51 20.31 -0.78 2.99
CA LYS A 51 20.29 0.35 2.05
C LYS A 51 21.40 1.33 2.42
N GLY A 52 22.50 1.29 1.65
CA GLY A 52 23.72 2.01 1.99
C GLY A 52 24.30 1.50 3.32
N ASP A 53 24.46 2.40 4.28
CA ASP A 53 25.05 2.12 5.60
C ASP A 53 24.02 1.88 6.70
N SER A 54 22.72 1.75 6.36
CA SER A 54 21.66 1.48 7.33
C SER A 54 20.87 0.24 6.95
N PHE A 55 20.31 -0.40 7.98
CA PHE A 55 19.36 -1.49 7.81
C PHE A 55 17.93 -0.97 7.93
N TYR A 56 17.02 -1.57 7.20
CA TYR A 56 15.60 -1.22 7.26
C TYR A 56 14.73 -2.46 7.14
N SER A 57 13.55 -2.36 7.72
CA SER A 57 12.43 -3.25 7.45
C SER A 57 11.26 -2.41 6.95
N GLU A 58 10.43 -3.00 6.10
CA GLU A 58 9.27 -2.30 5.56
C GLU A 58 8.11 -3.27 5.46
N SER A 59 6.92 -2.81 5.83
CA SER A 59 5.68 -3.52 5.56
C SER A 59 4.62 -2.57 5.05
N ILE A 60 3.81 -3.05 4.13
CA ILE A 60 2.62 -2.37 3.67
C ILE A 60 1.40 -3.22 3.95
N SER A 61 0.33 -2.56 4.32
CA SER A 61 -0.98 -3.13 4.56
C SER A 61 -1.93 -2.48 3.56
N VAL A 62 -2.45 -3.26 2.63
CA VAL A 62 -3.34 -2.78 1.57
C VAL A 62 -4.75 -3.19 1.93
N TYR A 63 -5.65 -2.21 2.00
CA TYR A 63 -7.06 -2.40 2.33
C TYR A 63 -7.93 -2.05 1.14
N THR A 64 -8.97 -2.84 0.94
CA THR A 64 -9.86 -2.73 -0.22
C THR A 64 -11.31 -2.75 0.18
N ASN A 65 -12.15 -2.22 -0.71
CA ASN A 65 -13.58 -2.43 -0.60
C ASN A 65 -14.01 -3.77 -1.21
N LYS A 66 -15.31 -4.09 -1.07
CA LYS A 66 -15.94 -5.29 -1.65
C LYS A 66 -15.81 -5.43 -3.17
N LYS A 67 -15.48 -4.34 -3.87
CA LYS A 67 -15.25 -4.32 -5.33
C LYS A 67 -13.77 -4.50 -5.68
N LYS A 68 -12.92 -4.94 -4.73
CA LYS A 68 -11.48 -5.12 -4.91
C LYS A 68 -10.73 -3.85 -5.32
N SER A 69 -11.26 -2.68 -4.97
CA SER A 69 -10.61 -1.39 -5.19
C SER A 69 -9.85 -0.98 -3.93
N VAL A 70 -8.55 -0.67 -4.06
CA VAL A 70 -7.72 -0.18 -2.95
C VAL A 70 -8.24 1.15 -2.44
N LYS A 71 -8.45 1.25 -1.12
CA LYS A 71 -8.95 2.45 -0.44
C LYS A 71 -7.96 3.06 0.51
N ARG A 72 -7.19 2.22 1.18
CA ARG A 72 -6.22 2.64 2.19
C ARG A 72 -4.96 1.81 2.07
N ILE A 73 -3.83 2.46 2.27
CA ILE A 73 -2.54 1.81 2.38
C ILE A 73 -1.93 2.31 3.69
N ASN A 74 -1.59 1.38 4.58
CA ASN A 74 -0.69 1.71 5.69
C ASN A 74 0.70 1.22 5.34
N ARG A 75 1.72 2.02 5.65
CA ARG A 75 3.12 1.64 5.49
C ARG A 75 3.81 1.79 6.82
N VAL A 76 4.48 0.74 7.28
CA VAL A 76 5.38 0.79 8.43
C VAL A 76 6.78 0.63 7.90
N TYR A 77 7.63 1.61 8.14
CA TYR A 77 9.03 1.61 7.75
C TYR A 77 9.88 1.80 9.00
N SER A 78 10.76 0.86 9.28
CA SER A 78 11.69 0.95 10.42
C SER A 78 13.11 1.09 9.92
N LYS A 79 13.82 2.09 10.42
CA LYS A 79 15.24 2.31 10.16
C LYS A 79 16.05 1.95 11.39
N TYR A 80 16.97 1.02 11.25
CA TYR A 80 17.88 0.56 12.29
C TYR A 80 19.24 1.25 12.14
N TYR A 81 19.75 1.78 13.25
CA TYR A 81 21.12 2.30 13.36
C TYR A 81 22.12 1.24 13.81
N ASP A 82 21.62 0.06 14.18
CA ASP A 82 22.42 -1.14 14.40
C ASP A 82 22.95 -1.76 13.11
N SER A 83 23.89 -2.69 13.27
CA SER A 83 24.48 -3.49 12.19
C SER A 83 23.55 -4.57 11.61
N PHE A 84 22.33 -4.71 12.13
CA PHE A 84 21.29 -5.61 11.63
C PHE A 84 19.90 -5.18 12.15
N CYS A 85 18.81 -5.72 11.58
CA CYS A 85 17.45 -5.47 12.08
C CYS A 85 17.19 -6.30 13.34
N ASN A 86 17.60 -5.80 14.50
CA ASN A 86 17.22 -6.40 15.77
C ASN A 86 15.83 -5.85 16.20
N PRO A 87 14.77 -6.65 16.32
CA PRO A 87 13.47 -6.17 16.82
C PRO A 87 13.53 -5.70 18.28
N MET A 88 14.57 -6.12 19.03
CA MET A 88 14.87 -5.64 20.38
C MET A 88 15.91 -4.52 20.37
N SER A 89 16.26 -3.98 19.20
CA SER A 89 17.20 -2.87 19.06
C SER A 89 16.74 -1.68 19.87
N SER A 90 17.67 -1.08 20.59
CA SER A 90 17.47 0.20 21.26
C SER A 90 17.71 1.40 20.34
N ASP A 91 18.03 1.17 19.06
CA ASP A 91 18.43 2.21 18.11
C ASP A 91 17.63 2.11 16.80
N VAL A 92 16.31 2.10 16.92
CA VAL A 92 15.38 2.07 15.79
C VAL A 92 14.48 3.31 15.75
N ILE A 93 14.20 3.78 14.53
CA ILE A 93 13.14 4.75 14.26
C ILE A 93 12.07 4.06 13.41
N THR A 94 10.85 3.99 13.91
CA THR A 94 9.73 3.39 13.19
C THR A 94 8.75 4.47 12.77
N TYR A 95 8.43 4.50 11.48
CA TYR A 95 7.50 5.43 10.86
C TYR A 95 6.27 4.66 10.41
N SER A 96 5.10 5.08 10.88
CA SER A 96 3.80 4.53 10.51
C SER A 96 3.02 5.56 9.69
N TYR A 97 2.98 5.36 8.37
CA TYR A 97 2.24 6.19 7.44
C TYR A 97 0.85 5.63 7.20
N ALA A 98 -0.17 6.47 7.28
CA ALA A 98 -1.52 6.14 6.86
C ALA A 98 -1.89 6.93 5.62
N TYR A 99 -2.17 6.22 4.51
CA TYR A 99 -2.53 6.82 3.23
C TYR A 99 -3.98 6.51 2.85
N ASN A 100 -4.71 7.53 2.44
CA ASN A 100 -5.97 7.36 1.72
C ASN A 100 -5.69 7.33 0.22
N VAL A 101 -6.27 6.38 -0.51
CA VAL A 101 -6.20 6.35 -1.98
C VAL A 101 -7.25 7.31 -2.53
N LEU A 102 -6.81 8.38 -3.19
CA LEU A 102 -7.69 9.36 -3.83
C LEU A 102 -8.10 8.92 -5.23
N ARG A 103 -7.14 8.39 -6.00
CA ARG A 103 -7.33 7.97 -7.39
C ARG A 103 -6.40 6.80 -7.71
N SER A 104 -6.83 5.96 -8.64
CA SER A 104 -5.99 4.95 -9.28
C SER A 104 -6.12 5.01 -10.80
N MET A 105 -5.03 4.70 -11.50
CA MET A 105 -4.97 4.56 -12.95
C MET A 105 -4.05 3.38 -13.27
N GLY A 106 -4.64 2.22 -13.56
CA GLY A 106 -3.88 0.97 -13.65
C GLY A 106 -3.18 0.67 -12.32
N ASN A 107 -1.86 0.52 -12.36
CA ASN A 107 -1.02 0.28 -11.18
C ASN A 107 -0.57 1.56 -10.47
N ASP A 108 -0.91 2.75 -10.98
CA ASP A 108 -0.52 4.01 -10.34
C ASP A 108 -1.62 4.50 -9.39
N TYR A 109 -1.24 4.78 -8.15
CA TYR A 109 -2.11 5.21 -7.07
C TYR A 109 -1.70 6.58 -6.56
N THR A 110 -2.66 7.50 -6.52
CA THR A 110 -2.51 8.81 -5.91
C THR A 110 -2.91 8.72 -4.44
N LEU A 111 -1.91 8.81 -3.57
CA LEU A 111 -2.04 8.66 -2.12
C LEU A 111 -2.07 10.02 -1.44
N TYR A 112 -3.01 10.22 -0.54
CA TYR A 112 -3.03 11.33 0.40
C TYR A 112 -2.50 10.88 1.76
N THR A 113 -1.42 11.51 2.24
CA THR A 113 -0.82 11.21 3.53
C THR A 113 -1.69 11.77 4.66
N LYS A 114 -2.52 10.92 5.26
CA LYS A 114 -3.45 11.32 6.32
C LYS A 114 -2.71 11.62 7.62
N SER A 115 -1.81 10.71 8.02
CA SER A 115 -1.00 10.85 9.22
C SER A 115 0.33 10.12 9.06
N ILE A 116 1.31 10.56 9.84
CA ILE A 116 2.60 9.90 10.00
C ILE A 116 2.84 9.88 11.50
N GLU A 117 2.89 8.69 12.08
CA GLU A 117 3.29 8.49 13.47
C GLU A 117 4.74 8.03 13.51
N VAL A 118 5.48 8.53 14.49
CA VAL A 118 6.88 8.15 14.70
C VAL A 118 7.03 7.59 16.10
N ASP A 119 7.66 6.42 16.15
CA ASP A 119 8.16 5.80 17.36
C ASP A 119 9.69 5.80 17.32
N LEU A 120 10.29 6.35 18.38
CA LEU A 120 11.73 6.54 18.51
C LEU A 120 12.19 5.79 19.76
N SER A 121 13.20 4.95 19.62
CA SER A 121 13.79 4.24 20.77
C SER A 121 14.47 5.20 21.75
N ASP A 122 14.45 4.83 23.03
CA ASP A 122 14.93 5.66 24.16
C ASP A 122 16.37 6.18 24.00
N ASN A 123 17.29 5.37 23.46
CA ASN A 123 18.68 5.80 23.26
C ASN A 123 18.83 6.91 22.20
N LEU A 124 17.87 7.01 21.28
CA LEU A 124 17.92 7.98 20.19
C LEU A 124 17.40 9.36 20.60
N TYR A 125 16.69 9.48 21.73
CA TYR A 125 16.19 10.79 22.19
C TYR A 125 17.35 11.73 22.53
N ASP A 126 18.33 11.24 23.30
CA ASP A 126 19.51 12.01 23.66
C ASP A 126 20.41 12.23 22.44
N LEU A 127 20.60 11.19 21.62
CA LEU A 127 21.43 11.28 20.42
C LEU A 127 20.93 12.36 19.43
N PHE A 128 19.61 12.55 19.36
CA PHE A 128 18.98 13.53 18.47
C PHE A 128 18.37 14.72 19.20
N ASN A 129 18.79 15.02 20.43
CA ASN A 129 18.35 16.20 21.19
C ASN A 129 16.82 16.40 21.15
N CYS A 130 16.06 15.35 21.39
CA CYS A 130 14.60 15.38 21.33
C CYS A 130 14.00 16.10 22.56
N SER A 131 13.05 17.00 22.35
CA SER A 131 12.48 17.80 23.45
C SER A 131 11.40 17.10 24.28
N GLN A 132 10.92 15.91 23.86
CA GLN A 132 9.88 15.15 24.55
C GLN A 132 10.18 13.65 24.48
N SER A 133 10.00 12.93 25.59
CA SER A 133 10.04 11.46 25.68
C SER A 133 8.64 10.93 25.96
N THR A 134 7.91 10.57 24.90
CA THR A 134 6.59 9.93 25.04
C THR A 134 6.39 8.97 23.88
N PRO A 135 5.70 7.83 24.12
CA PRO A 135 5.50 6.83 23.08
C PRO A 135 4.64 7.36 21.93
N SER A 136 4.93 6.85 20.72
CA SER A 136 4.30 7.12 19.42
C SER A 136 3.47 8.40 19.31
N LYS A 137 4.04 9.43 18.67
CA LYS A 137 3.34 10.69 18.38
C LYS A 137 3.27 10.95 16.88
N SER A 138 2.28 11.75 16.51
CA SER A 138 2.22 12.33 15.16
C SER A 138 3.51 13.13 14.89
N VAL A 139 4.05 13.03 13.68
CA VAL A 139 5.38 13.54 13.33
C VAL A 139 5.52 15.06 13.50
N ASP A 140 4.42 15.81 13.43
CA ASP A 140 4.36 17.26 13.68
C ASP A 140 4.56 17.64 15.16
N GLN A 141 4.43 16.69 16.08
CA GLN A 141 4.64 16.90 17.52
C GLN A 141 6.07 16.61 17.95
N TRP A 142 6.90 16.05 17.07
CA TRP A 142 8.28 15.70 17.35
C TRP A 142 9.22 16.88 17.09
N PHE A 143 10.06 17.22 18.06
CA PHE A 143 11.13 18.19 17.91
C PHE A 143 12.46 17.53 18.27
N CYS A 144 13.04 16.86 17.28
CA CYS A 144 14.34 16.21 17.36
C CYS A 144 15.26 16.81 16.30
N TYR A 145 16.54 17.00 16.64
CA TYR A 145 17.51 17.65 15.79
C TYR A 145 18.78 16.81 15.66
N LYS A 146 19.14 16.48 14.42
CA LYS A 146 20.43 15.88 14.08
C LYS A 146 21.30 16.91 13.40
N ASN A 147 22.46 17.22 13.99
CA ASN A 147 23.39 18.24 13.49
C ASN A 147 22.72 19.61 13.24
N GLY A 148 21.84 20.04 14.16
CA GLY A 148 21.11 21.31 14.07
C GLY A 148 19.98 21.34 13.04
N ARG A 149 19.62 20.21 12.41
CA ARG A 149 18.51 20.10 11.47
C ARG A 149 17.41 19.22 12.03
N ASP A 150 16.17 19.61 11.79
CA ASP A 150 15.00 18.82 12.15
C ASP A 150 15.09 17.43 11.51
N LEU A 151 15.15 16.40 12.36
CA LEU A 151 15.32 15.01 11.97
C LEU A 151 14.16 14.52 11.08
N PHE A 152 12.96 15.07 11.29
CA PHE A 152 11.72 14.64 10.64
C PHE A 152 11.18 15.67 9.65
N ALA A 153 12.01 16.62 9.20
CA ALA A 153 11.60 17.67 8.28
C ALA A 153 10.94 17.13 7.00
N ASN A 154 11.48 16.03 6.46
CA ASN A 154 10.95 15.38 5.27
C ASN A 154 9.53 14.83 5.54
N GLU A 155 9.36 14.05 6.60
CA GLU A 155 8.07 13.44 6.95
C GLU A 155 7.03 14.52 7.27
N LYS A 156 7.41 15.57 8.02
CA LYS A 156 6.55 16.72 8.27
C LYS A 156 6.08 17.38 6.98
N SER A 157 6.97 17.53 5.99
CA SER A 157 6.61 18.11 4.69
C SER A 157 5.64 17.24 3.89
N MET A 158 5.62 15.93 4.13
CA MET A 158 4.73 14.98 3.46
C MET A 158 3.33 14.90 4.08
N LEU A 159 3.13 15.39 5.31
CA LEU A 159 1.82 15.40 5.96
C LEU A 159 0.80 16.15 5.12
N LYS A 160 -0.38 15.54 4.92
CA LYS A 160 -1.49 16.09 4.13
C LYS A 160 -1.11 16.40 2.67
N GLN A 161 0.03 15.90 2.19
CA GLN A 161 0.42 15.99 0.80
C GLN A 161 -0.10 14.79 0.02
N THR A 162 -0.11 14.98 -1.30
CA THR A 162 -0.45 13.92 -2.24
C THR A 162 0.82 13.42 -2.93
N THR A 163 0.95 12.11 -3.11
CA THR A 163 2.05 11.48 -3.81
C THR A 163 1.53 10.36 -4.70
N THR A 164 2.07 10.24 -5.90
CA THR A 164 1.78 9.10 -6.77
C THR A 164 2.79 8.00 -6.53
N VAL A 165 2.30 6.78 -6.34
CA VAL A 165 3.12 5.57 -6.22
C VAL A 165 2.64 4.53 -7.21
N THR A 166 3.57 3.70 -7.70
CA THR A 166 3.20 2.53 -8.50
C THR A 166 3.08 1.33 -7.57
N LEU A 167 1.92 0.68 -7.54
CA LEU A 167 1.66 -0.53 -6.78
C LEU A 167 1.16 -1.61 -7.73
N SER A 168 1.91 -2.70 -7.82
CA SER A 168 1.51 -3.91 -8.56
C SER A 168 1.62 -5.11 -7.66
N PHE A 169 0.89 -6.17 -7.96
CA PHE A 169 0.90 -7.36 -7.13
C PHE A 169 1.18 -8.61 -7.97
N GLY A 170 1.73 -9.63 -7.32
CA GLY A 170 1.85 -11.00 -7.79
C GLY A 170 1.12 -11.95 -6.84
N SER A 171 1.23 -13.26 -7.07
CA SER A 171 0.58 -14.29 -6.24
C SER A 171 0.95 -14.22 -4.75
N ASP A 172 2.21 -13.90 -4.48
CA ASP A 172 2.87 -14.00 -3.18
C ASP A 172 3.73 -12.78 -2.88
N PHE A 173 3.59 -11.70 -3.64
CA PHE A 173 4.33 -10.46 -3.44
C PHE A 173 3.57 -9.22 -3.93
N ALA A 174 4.06 -8.04 -3.56
CA ALA A 174 3.69 -6.76 -4.14
C ALA A 174 4.94 -5.93 -4.45
N TYR A 175 4.89 -5.14 -5.52
CA TYR A 175 5.85 -4.07 -5.76
C TYR A 175 5.25 -2.76 -5.27
N PHE A 176 5.87 -2.12 -4.30
CA PHE A 176 5.57 -0.74 -3.91
C PHE A 176 6.68 0.17 -4.42
N ASN A 177 6.35 1.00 -5.41
CA ASN A 177 7.31 1.63 -6.31
C ASN A 177 8.28 0.58 -6.90
N SER A 178 9.55 0.62 -6.51
CA SER A 178 10.59 -0.32 -6.95
C SER A 178 10.91 -1.42 -5.94
N ALA A 179 10.28 -1.41 -4.75
CA ALA A 179 10.55 -2.39 -3.70
C ALA A 179 9.64 -3.61 -3.82
N LYS A 180 10.22 -4.81 -3.93
CA LYS A 180 9.49 -6.09 -3.86
C LYS A 180 9.27 -6.47 -2.39
N LEU A 181 8.01 -6.70 -2.02
CA LEU A 181 7.56 -7.03 -0.67
C LEU A 181 6.82 -8.38 -0.73
N SER A 182 7.22 -9.34 0.10
CA SER A 182 6.61 -10.67 0.13
C SER A 182 5.27 -10.63 0.86
N LEU A 183 4.28 -11.37 0.41
CA LEU A 183 2.99 -11.50 1.06
C LEU A 183 3.17 -12.28 2.38
N VAL A 184 2.77 -11.67 3.49
CA VAL A 184 2.81 -12.29 4.83
C VAL A 184 1.45 -12.84 5.21
N MET A 185 0.38 -12.11 4.87
CA MET A 185 -1.00 -12.43 5.25
C MET A 185 -1.95 -11.73 4.30
N GLY A 186 -3.05 -12.37 3.90
CA GLY A 186 -4.06 -11.72 3.04
C GLY A 186 -5.17 -12.67 2.59
N GLY A 187 -6.05 -12.17 1.71
CA GLY A 187 -7.18 -12.93 1.16
C GLY A 187 -8.53 -12.56 1.78
N GLU A 188 -9.62 -12.79 1.05
CA GLU A 188 -10.99 -12.34 1.41
C GLU A 188 -11.47 -12.87 2.77
N GLU A 189 -10.98 -14.03 3.20
CA GLU A 189 -11.29 -14.63 4.51
C GLU A 189 -10.46 -14.04 5.66
N SER A 190 -9.42 -13.27 5.36
CA SER A 190 -8.64 -12.60 6.38
C SER A 190 -9.44 -11.41 6.94
N GLY A 191 -9.49 -11.27 8.27
CA GLY A 191 -10.09 -10.10 8.94
C GLY A 191 -9.46 -8.76 8.54
N PHE A 192 -8.39 -8.81 7.76
CA PHE A 192 -7.71 -7.67 7.11
C PHE A 192 -8.55 -7.01 6.01
N CYS A 193 -9.46 -7.77 5.37
CA CYS A 193 -10.19 -7.32 4.17
C CYS A 193 -11.58 -6.77 4.44
N ASN A 194 -12.04 -6.90 5.68
CA ASN A 194 -13.31 -6.36 6.11
C ASN A 194 -13.12 -4.99 6.75
N GLU A 195 -12.82 -3.98 5.94
CA GLU A 195 -13.15 -2.60 6.31
C GLU A 195 -14.58 -2.30 5.84
N THR A 196 -15.48 -2.05 6.77
CA THR A 196 -16.78 -1.48 6.49
C THR A 196 -16.58 -0.09 5.91
N ASP A 197 -17.06 0.15 4.68
CA ASP A 197 -17.12 1.47 4.06
C ASP A 197 -18.06 2.37 4.90
N ILE A 198 -17.54 2.99 5.95
CA ILE A 198 -18.29 3.85 6.88
C ILE A 198 -19.00 4.98 6.10
N SER A 199 -18.41 5.43 4.99
CA SER A 199 -18.98 6.46 4.11
C SER A 199 -20.32 6.04 3.49
N GLN A 200 -20.46 4.79 3.04
CA GLN A 200 -21.73 4.31 2.46
C GLN A 200 -22.81 4.13 3.53
N SER A 201 -22.42 3.66 4.72
CA SER A 201 -23.34 3.53 5.85
C SER A 201 -23.85 4.89 6.32
N ILE A 202 -23.00 5.92 6.39
CA ILE A 202 -23.43 7.28 6.76
C ILE A 202 -24.36 7.87 5.69
N ILE A 203 -24.03 7.71 4.41
CA ILE A 203 -24.89 8.20 3.31
C ILE A 203 -26.28 7.53 3.36
N LEU A 204 -26.34 6.22 3.59
CA LEU A 204 -27.61 5.50 3.72
C LEU A 204 -28.42 6.00 4.91
N VAL A 205 -27.79 6.19 6.07
CA VAL A 205 -28.44 6.73 7.28
C VAL A 205 -29.01 8.13 7.00
N VAL A 206 -28.24 9.02 6.37
CA VAL A 206 -28.70 10.38 6.01
C VAL A 206 -29.89 10.34 5.05
N ILE A 207 -29.85 9.50 4.01
CA ILE A 207 -30.96 9.36 3.05
C ILE A 207 -32.23 8.88 3.76
N THR A 208 -32.11 7.86 4.62
CA THR A 208 -33.28 7.34 5.37
C THR A 208 -33.86 8.37 6.33
N ALA A 209 -33.03 9.18 6.99
CA ALA A 209 -33.48 10.24 7.88
C ALA A 209 -34.21 11.37 7.14
N VAL A 210 -33.75 11.75 5.94
CA VAL A 210 -34.43 12.77 5.13
C VAL A 210 -35.79 12.25 4.63
N ALA A 211 -35.85 10.99 4.18
CA ALA A 211 -37.08 10.38 3.70
C ALA A 211 -38.16 10.28 4.79
N THR A 212 -37.79 9.93 6.02
CA THR A 212 -38.73 9.87 7.15
C THR A 212 -39.26 11.24 7.54
N VAL A 213 -38.42 12.29 7.52
CA VAL A 213 -38.87 13.67 7.77
C VAL A 213 -39.87 14.13 6.71
N ILE A 214 -39.60 13.89 5.42
CA ILE A 214 -40.53 14.24 4.34
C ILE A 214 -41.87 13.49 4.51
N PHE A 215 -41.82 12.19 4.81
CA PHE A 215 -43.02 11.40 5.03
C PHE A 215 -43.85 11.93 6.23
N LEU A 216 -43.19 12.23 7.35
CA LEU A 216 -43.84 12.81 8.52
C LEU A 216 -44.45 14.19 8.21
N CYS A 217 -43.74 15.06 7.50
CA CYS A 217 -44.28 16.34 7.06
C CYS A 217 -45.51 16.17 6.16
N CYS A 218 -45.48 15.25 5.19
CA CYS A 218 -46.64 14.95 4.34
C CYS A 218 -47.82 14.42 5.16
N CYS A 219 -47.60 13.50 6.11
CA CYS A 219 -48.65 12.97 6.98
C CYS A 219 -49.27 14.06 7.88
N ILE A 220 -48.44 14.94 8.46
CA ILE A 220 -48.92 16.05 9.29
C ILE A 220 -49.71 17.06 8.45
N CYS A 221 -49.23 17.43 7.26
CA CYS A 221 -49.94 18.33 6.34
C CYS A 221 -51.28 17.73 5.87
N CYS A 222 -51.33 16.43 5.55
CA CYS A 222 -52.57 15.76 5.18
C CYS A 222 -53.55 15.59 6.35
N CYS A 223 -53.06 15.42 7.59
CA CYS A 223 -53.89 15.39 8.78
C CYS A 223 -54.45 16.80 9.13
N CYS A 224 -53.64 17.85 9.03
CA CYS A 224 -54.10 19.23 9.21
C CYS A 224 -55.13 19.64 8.14
N ALA A 225 -54.95 19.23 6.88
CA ALA A 225 -55.92 19.48 5.82
C ALA A 225 -57.28 18.77 6.04
N LYS A 226 -57.30 17.66 6.79
CA LYS A 226 -58.54 16.94 7.15
C LYS A 226 -59.23 17.50 8.39
N MET A 227 -58.54 18.26 9.25
CA MET A 227 -59.14 18.88 10.45
C MET A 227 -59.63 20.32 10.22
N CYS A 228 -59.37 20.92 9.05
CA CYS A 228 -59.87 22.24 8.64
C CYS A 228 -61.08 22.18 7.70
N LYS A 229 -61.87 21.10 7.71
CA LYS A 229 -63.16 21.01 7.00
C LYS A 229 -64.31 20.85 7.97
#